data_AF-A0A553ZS36-F1
#
_entry.id   AF-A0A553ZS36-F1
#
_cell.length_a   1.000
_cell.length_b   1.000
_cell.length_c   1.000
_cell.angle_alpha   90.00
_cell.angle_beta   90.00
_cell.angle_gamma   90.00
#
_symmetry.space_group_name_H-M   'P 1'
#
loop_
_entity.id
_entity.type
_entity.pdbx_description
1 polymer ?
#
loop_
_entity_poly.entity_id
_entity_poly.type
_entity_poly.pdbx_seq_one_letter_code
_entity_poly.pdbx_strand_id
1 'polypeptide(L)' 'GILQQHLEALEVLLKDTGVRTLASREWLFRQDAPARRVYIVINGLVRLVRSGRDGRLATIRCVERGGTLGELSMVSGPG' A
#
# COMPACT_ATOMS: atom_id res chain seq x y z
N GLY A 1 -1.64 29.84 4.57
CA GLY A 1 -0.65 29.33 5.56
C GLY A 1 -0.44 27.84 5.33
N ILE A 2 0.67 27.27 5.81
CA ILE A 2 1.08 25.87 5.53
C ILE A 2 -0.02 24.85 5.89
N LEU A 3 -0.75 25.06 6.99
CA LEU A 3 -1.86 24.18 7.39
C LEU A 3 -3.00 24.13 6.37
N GLN A 4 -3.36 25.28 5.80
CA GLN A 4 -4.42 25.38 4.79
C GLN A 4 -4.04 24.61 3.52
N GLN A 5 -2.78 24.69 3.10
CA GLN A 5 -2.27 23.99 1.93
C GLN A 5 -2.27 22.47 2.11
N HIS A 6 -1.95 21.97 3.31
CA HIS A 6 -2.01 20.53 3.60
C HIS A 6 -3.44 19.99 3.63
N LEU A 7 -4.40 20.76 4.16
CA LEU A 7 -5.81 20.37 4.16
C LEU A 7 -6.36 20.25 2.73
N GLU A 8 -6.08 21.24 1.89
CA GLU A 8 -6.48 21.22 0.47
C GLU A 8 -5.86 20.03 -0.29
N ALA A 9 -4.57 19.76 -0.05
CA ALA A 9 -3.90 18.59 -0.65
C ALA A 9 -4.51 17.26 -0.19
N LEU A 10 -4.88 17.15 1.09
CA LEU A 10 -5.52 15.96 1.63
C LEU A 10 -6.92 15.76 1.04
N GLU A 11 -7.71 16.82 0.90
CA GLU A 11 -9.02 16.75 0.25
C GLU A 11 -8.93 16.26 -1.20
N VAL A 12 -7.92 16.72 -1.95
CA VAL A 12 -7.66 16.24 -3.31
C VAL A 12 -7.30 14.75 -3.31
N LEU A 13 -6.43 14.31 -2.41
CA LEU A 13 -6.04 12.89 -2.30
C LEU A 13 -7.24 12.01 -1.95
N LEU A 14 -8.10 12.47 -1.03
CA LEU A 14 -9.29 11.73 -0.60
C LEU A 14 -10.31 11.56 -1.73
N LYS A 15 -10.39 12.50 -2.70
CA LYS A 15 -11.30 12.39 -3.85
C LYS A 15 -10.98 11.20 -4.78
N ASP A 16 -9.72 10.78 -4.88
CA ASP A 16 -9.30 9.60 -5.67
C ASP A 16 -9.01 8.36 -4.80
N THR A 17 -9.46 8.38 -3.53
CA THR A 17 -9.28 7.27 -2.59
C THR A 17 -10.54 6.40 -2.51
N GLY A 18 -10.34 5.09 -2.42
CA GLY A 18 -11.44 4.13 -2.20
C GLY A 18 -11.09 3.10 -1.12
N VAL A 19 -12.11 2.62 -0.42
CA VAL A 19 -11.96 1.53 0.57
C VAL A 19 -12.11 0.19 -0.13
N ARG A 20 -11.26 -0.78 0.23
CA ARG A 20 -11.35 -2.17 -0.24
C ARG A 20 -11.42 -3.10 0.96
N THR A 21 -12.38 -4.02 0.92
CA THR A 21 -12.46 -5.14 1.86
C THR A 21 -11.95 -6.38 1.14
N LEU A 22 -11.03 -7.09 1.79
CA LEU A 22 -10.44 -8.31 1.27
C LEU A 22 -10.78 -9.48 2.19
N ALA A 23 -11.01 -10.64 1.60
CA ALA A 23 -11.13 -11.88 2.33
C ALA A 23 -9.78 -12.31 2.91
N SER A 24 -9.81 -13.21 3.90
CA SER A 24 -8.57 -13.79 4.43
C SER A 24 -7.79 -14.49 3.32
N ARG A 25 -6.49 -14.21 3.25
CA ARG A 25 -5.55 -14.71 2.22
C ARG A 25 -5.80 -14.21 0.80
N GLU A 26 -6.69 -13.24 0.60
CA GLU A 26 -6.84 -12.56 -0.68
C GLU A 26 -5.66 -11.61 -0.94
N TRP A 27 -5.27 -11.47 -2.20
CA TRP A 27 -4.14 -10.64 -2.60
C TRP A 27 -4.58 -9.20 -2.83
N LEU A 28 -3.97 -8.27 -2.09
CA LEU A 28 -4.16 -6.83 -2.32
C LEU A 28 -3.47 -6.37 -3.62
N PHE A 29 -2.22 -6.80 -3.83
CA PHE A 29 -1.45 -6.62 -5.05
C PHE A 29 -0.40 -7.73 -5.17
N ARG A 30 0.22 -7.83 -6.34
CA ARG A 30 1.30 -8.79 -6.62
C ARG A 30 2.63 -8.07 -6.73
N GLN A 31 3.71 -8.78 -6.41
CA GLN A 31 5.06 -8.35 -6.75
C GLN A 31 5.13 -8.05 -8.26
N ASP A 32 5.88 -7.01 -8.63
CA ASP A 32 6.07 -6.56 -10.02
C ASP A 32 4.81 -5.99 -10.71
N ALA A 33 3.68 -5.88 -9.99
CA ALA A 33 2.53 -5.13 -10.49
C ALA A 33 2.85 -3.62 -10.57
N PRO A 34 2.28 -2.89 -11.54
CA PRO A 34 2.51 -1.45 -11.68
C PRO A 34 2.22 -0.68 -10.38
N ALA A 35 3.19 0.12 -9.95
CA ALA A 35 3.11 0.94 -8.74
C ALA A 35 2.22 2.18 -8.96
N ARG A 36 0.91 1.98 -8.83
CA ARG A 36 -0.08 3.03 -9.12
C ARG A 36 -0.78 3.60 -7.88
N ARG A 37 -0.64 2.96 -6.71
CA ARG A 37 -1.42 3.28 -5.51
C ARG A 37 -0.62 3.00 -4.24
N VAL A 38 -0.77 3.87 -3.24
CA VAL A 38 -0.45 3.58 -1.84
C VAL A 38 -1.71 3.03 -1.15
N TYR A 39 -1.52 2.09 -0.25
CA TYR A 39 -2.58 1.54 0.59
C TYR A 39 -2.29 1.81 2.07
N ILE A 40 -3.35 2.01 2.85
CA ILE A 40 -3.31 2.12 4.31
C ILE A 40 -4.19 1.01 4.89
N VAL A 41 -3.68 0.27 5.87
CA VAL A 41 -4.48 -0.73 6.57
C VAL A 41 -5.43 -0.03 7.55
N ILE A 42 -6.73 -0.07 7.27
CA ILE A 42 -7.76 0.52 8.16
C ILE A 42 -8.12 -0.46 9.28
N ASN A 43 -8.21 -1.75 8.97
CA ASN A 43 -8.54 -2.83 9.89
C ASN A 43 -7.90 -4.15 9.41
N GLY A 44 -7.45 -4.99 10.34
CA GLY A 44 -6.84 -6.29 10.07
C GLY A 44 -5.32 -6.24 9.91
N LEU A 45 -4.79 -7.25 9.21
CA LEU A 45 -3.36 -7.45 9.00
C LEU A 45 -3.10 -7.83 7.54
N VAL A 46 -2.13 -7.17 6.92
CA VAL A 46 -1.63 -7.53 5.58
C VAL A 46 -0.20 -8.04 5.69
N ARG A 47 0.08 -9.20 5.10
CA ARG A 47 1.42 -9.77 5.07
C ARG A 47 2.11 -9.41 3.76
N LEU A 48 3.19 -8.64 3.85
CA LEU A 48 4.07 -8.38 2.71
C LEU A 48 5.01 -9.57 2.53
N VAL A 49 4.98 -10.17 1.35
CA VAL A 49 5.80 -11.34 1.02
C VAL A 49 6.58 -11.10 -0.27
N ARG A 50 7.73 -11.77 -0.39
CA ARG A 50 8.51 -11.88 -1.62
C ARG A 50 8.43 -13.30 -2.14
N SER A 51 8.27 -13.46 -3.45
CA SER A 51 8.42 -14.77 -4.09
C SER A 51 9.91 -15.09 -4.27
N GLY A 52 10.36 -16.21 -3.71
CA GLY A 52 11.68 -16.78 -3.94
C GLY A 52 11.79 -17.42 -5.32
N ARG A 53 13.02 -17.75 -5.75
CA ARG A 53 13.27 -18.42 -7.04
C ARG A 53 12.63 -19.81 -7.14
N ASP A 54 12.32 -20.42 -6.00
CA ASP A 54 11.65 -21.71 -5.85
C ASP A 54 10.11 -21.59 -5.75
N GLY A 55 9.56 -20.38 -5.93
CA GLY A 55 8.14 -20.10 -5.78
C GLY A 55 7.65 -20.01 -4.33
N ARG A 56 8.50 -20.23 -3.33
CA ARG A 56 8.11 -20.09 -1.93
C ARG A 56 7.95 -18.61 -1.56
N LEU A 57 6.99 -18.35 -0.68
CA LEU A 57 6.74 -17.00 -0.17
C LEU A 57 7.51 -16.77 1.12
N ALA A 58 8.48 -15.86 1.08
CA ALA A 58 9.16 -15.37 2.27
C ALA A 58 8.43 -14.14 2.81
N THR A 59 8.11 -14.13 4.11
CA THR A 59 7.52 -12.96 4.76
C THR A 59 8.58 -11.90 4.94
N ILE A 60 8.32 -10.70 4.44
CA ILE A 60 9.17 -9.53 4.69
C ILE A 60 8.70 -8.86 5.99
N ARG A 61 7.41 -8.55 6.09
CA ARG A 61 6.80 -7.93 7.27
C ARG A 61 5.29 -8.14 7.31
N CYS A 62 4.74 -7.96 8.50
CA CYS A 62 3.30 -7.82 8.73
C CYS A 62 2.97 -6.32 8.87
N VAL A 63 1.87 -5.88 8.27
CA VAL A 63 1.40 -4.49 8.28
C VAL A 63 0.05 -4.44 8.96
N GLU A 64 0.04 -3.80 10.12
CA GLU A 64 -1.14 -3.62 10.95
C GLU A 64 -1.80 -2.26 10.66
N ARG A 65 -2.90 -1.99 11.39
CA ARG A 65 -3.67 -0.76 11.28
C ARG A 65 -2.78 0.49 11.30
N GLY A 66 -3.03 1.40 10.36
CA GLY A 66 -2.29 2.65 10.16
C GLY A 66 -1.00 2.48 9.36
N GLY A 67 -0.53 1.25 9.16
CA GLY A 67 0.64 1.00 8.31
C GLY A 67 0.35 1.17 6.82
N THR A 68 1.37 1.57 6.08
CA THR A 68 1.33 1.78 4.62
C THR A 68 1.94 0.63 3.82
N LEU A 69 1.50 0.48 2.58
CA LEU A 69 2.02 -0.44 1.57
C LEU A 69 2.07 0.23 0.19
N GLY A 70 3.06 -0.13 -0.63
CA GLY A 70 3.22 0.35 -2.02
C GLY A 70 3.89 1.71 -2.16
N GLU A 71 4.15 2.40 -1.06
CA GLU A 71 4.76 3.73 -1.00
C GLU A 71 6.17 3.76 -1.59
N LEU A 72 6.98 2.72 -1.34
CA LEU A 72 8.35 2.66 -1.85
C LEU A 72 8.37 2.68 -3.37
N SER A 73 7.41 2.00 -4.01
CA SER A 73 7.35 1.93 -5.47
C SER A 73 6.84 3.23 -6.11
N MET A 74 6.28 4.16 -5.33
CA MET A 74 5.88 5.50 -5.80
C MET A 74 6.96 6.55 -5.61
N VAL A 75 7.84 6.39 -4.61
CA VAL A 75 8.92 7.34 -4.31
C VAL A 75 10.23 6.94 -5.01
N SER A 76 10.37 5.68 -5.39
CA SER A 76 11.44 5.23 -6.26
C SER A 76 11.19 5.78 -7.68
N GLY A 77 11.98 6.77 -8.12
CA GLY A 77 12.00 7.15 -9.53
C GLY A 77 12.38 5.97 -10.43
N PRO A 78 12.27 6.10 -11.77
CA PRO A 78 12.89 5.12 -12.65
C PRO A 78 14.38 5.03 -12.28
N GLY A 79 14.81 3.84 -11.87
CA GLY A 79 16.23 3.54 -11.70
C GLY A 79 16.98 3.55 -13.02
#